data_AF-A0A915M5E5-F1
#
_entry.id   AF-A0A915M5E5-F1
#
_cell.length_a   1.000
_cell.length_b   1.000
_cell.length_c   1.000
_cell.angle_alpha   90.00
_cell.angle_beta   90.00
_cell.angle_gamma   90.00
#
_symmetry.space_group_name_H-M   'P 1'
#
loop_
_entity.id
_entity.type
_entity.pdbx_description
1 polymer ?
#
loop_
_entity_poly.entity_id
_entity_poly.type
_entity_poly.pdbx_seq_one_letter_code
_entity_poly.pdbx_strand_id
1 'polypeptide(L)' 'GIHGFEDDIFLSLPTVLGSNGVNFIVRQNLTPKELEQLRGSATQLLEIQKTLKL' A
#
# COMPACT_ATOMS: atom_id res chain seq x y z
N GLY A 1 -0.39 -2.02 -10.11
CA GLY A 1 -0.77 -1.30 -8.89
C GLY A 1 -1.96 -1.92 -8.19
N ILE A 2 -1.97 -1.93 -6.85
CA ILE A 2 -3.16 -2.24 -6.04
C ILE A 2 -3.92 -0.94 -5.80
N HIS A 3 -5.26 -0.95 -5.82
CA HIS A 3 -6.10 0.25 -5.56
C HIS A 3 -5.77 1.51 -6.39
N GLY A 4 -5.09 1.34 -7.53
CA GLY A 4 -4.64 2.44 -8.40
C GLY A 4 -3.38 3.17 -7.92
N PHE A 5 -2.54 2.54 -7.11
CA PHE A 5 -1.20 3.00 -6.76
C PHE A 5 -0.17 2.53 -7.79
N GLU A 6 0.66 3.44 -8.29
CA GLU A 6 1.74 3.14 -9.26
C GLU A 6 3.13 3.37 -8.69
N ASP A 7 3.26 4.17 -7.62
CA ASP A 7 4.51 4.41 -6.90
C ASP A 7 4.95 3.18 -6.08
N ASP A 8 6.27 3.04 -5.92
CA ASP A 8 6.89 2.04 -5.05
C ASP A 8 6.74 2.43 -3.57
N ILE A 9 5.59 2.08 -3.01
CA ILE A 9 5.19 2.34 -1.62
C ILE A 9 4.96 1.03 -0.87
N PHE A 10 5.32 1.01 0.41
CA PHE A 10 5.01 -0.09 1.32
C PHE A 10 3.86 0.30 2.27
N LEU A 11 2.75 -0.44 2.20
CA LEU A 11 1.57 -0.27 3.05
C LEU A 11 1.13 -1.62 3.62
N SER A 12 0.48 -1.58 4.78
CA SER A 12 -0.13 -2.77 5.35
C SER A 12 -1.39 -3.14 4.59
N LEU A 13 -1.42 -4.36 4.04
CA LEU A 13 -2.60 -4.94 3.39
C LEU A 13 -2.84 -6.37 3.91
N PRO A 14 -4.10 -6.81 4.00
CA PRO A 14 -4.44 -8.22 4.16
C PRO A 14 -3.74 -9.09 3.09
N THR A 15 -2.86 -9.96 3.55
CA THR A 15 -2.01 -10.81 2.71
C THR A 15 -2.07 -12.26 3.16
N VAL A 16 -1.87 -13.17 2.20
CA VAL A 16 -1.70 -14.60 2.46
C VAL A 16 -0.21 -14.89 2.51
N LEU A 17 0.25 -15.44 3.63
CA LEU A 17 1.63 -15.80 3.85
C LEU A 17 1.87 -17.28 3.54
N GLY A 18 3.04 -17.59 2.99
CA GLY A 18 3.55 -18.94 2.80
C GLY A 18 5.00 -19.06 3.26
N SER A 19 5.64 -20.19 3.00
CA SER A 19 7.04 -20.43 3.38
C SER A 19 8.04 -19.42 2.82
N ASN A 20 7.69 -18.76 1.70
CA ASN A 20 8.53 -17.77 1.01
C ASN A 20 8.09 -16.32 1.28
N GLY A 21 7.25 -16.07 2.30
CA GLY A 21 6.73 -14.74 2.62
C GLY A 21 5.35 -14.46 2.00
N VAL A 22 5.15 -13.25 1.46
CA VAL A 22 3.86 -12.82 0.91
C VAL A 22 3.60 -13.52 -0.43
N ASN A 23 2.55 -14.34 -0.48
CA ASN A 23 2.15 -15.08 -1.68
C ASN A 23 1.02 -14.36 -2.43
N PHE A 24 0.03 -13.86 -1.69
CA PHE A 24 -1.11 -13.15 -2.29
C PHE A 24 -1.49 -11.91 -1.49
N ILE A 25 -2.02 -10.91 -2.17
CA ILE A 25 -2.68 -9.75 -1.58
C ILE A 25 -4.18 -9.94 -1.78
N VAL A 26 -4.95 -9.89 -0.70
CA VAL A 26 -6.43 -9.93 -0.78
C VAL A 26 -6.90 -8.55 -1.25
N ARG A 27 -7.83 -8.49 -2.21
CA ARG A 27 -8.40 -7.21 -2.68
C ARG A 27 -9.61 -6.85 -1.83
N GLN A 28 -9.49 -5.77 -1.05
CA GLN A 28 -10.59 -5.27 -0.21
C GLN A 28 -11.59 -4.51 -1.08
N ASN A 29 -12.87 -4.63 -0.75
CA ASN A 29 -13.90 -3.72 -1.28
C ASN A 29 -13.94 -2.48 -0.40
N LEU A 30 -13.11 -1.49 -0.74
CA LEU A 30 -13.05 -0.21 -0.03
C LEU A 30 -14.12 0.74 -0.57
N THR A 31 -14.77 1.47 0.33
CA THR A 31 -15.59 2.63 -0.03
C THR A 31 -14.70 3.76 -0.60
N PRO A 32 -15.27 4.72 -1.34
CA PRO A 32 -14.51 5.88 -1.83
C PRO A 32 -13.77 6.63 -0.71
N LYS A 33 -14.40 6.76 0.46
CA LYS A 33 -13.82 7.42 1.64
C LYS A 33 -12.61 6.67 2.20
N GLU A 34 -12.72 5.34 2.35
CA GLU A 34 -11.59 4.52 2.85
C GLU A 34 -10.44 4.51 1.84
N LEU A 35 -10.75 4.50 0.54
CA LEU A 35 -9.76 4.60 -0.51
C LEU A 35 -9.02 5.95 -0.47
N GLU A 36 -9.73 7.05 -0.22
CA GLU A 36 -9.14 8.38 -0.03
C GLU A 36 -8.21 8.42 1.18
N GLN A 37 -8.62 7.84 2.32
CA GLN A 37 -7.80 7.75 3.52
C GLN A 37 -6.54 6.90 3.30
N LEU A 38 -6.68 5.77 2.61
CA LEU A 38 -5.55 4.92 2.24
C LEU A 38 -4.58 5.67 1.32
N ARG A 39 -5.10 6.42 0.34
CA ARG A 39 -4.30 7.28 -0.54
C ARG A 39 -3.56 8.37 0.24
N GLY A 40 -4.22 9.03 1.19
CA GLY A 40 -3.57 10.03 2.04
C GLY A 40 -2.40 9.45 2.83
N SER A 41 -2.58 8.27 3.42
CA SER A 41 -1.51 7.56 4.15
C SER A 41 -0.34 7.17 3.24
N ALA A 42 -0.66 6.70 2.01
CA ALA A 42 0.33 6.35 1.00
C ALA A 42 1.20 7.56 0.62
N THR A 43 0.57 8.70 0.30
CA THR A 43 1.27 9.92 -0.11
C THR A 43 2.24 10.40 0.97
N GLN A 44 1.80 10.43 2.24
CA GLN A 44 2.66 10.87 3.34
C GLN A 44 3.88 9.97 3.52
N LEU A 45 3.71 8.65 3.42
CA LEU A 45 4.82 7.71 3.50
C LEU A 45 5.79 7.87 2.32
N LEU A 46 5.25 8.07 1.11
CA LEU A 46 6.06 8.30 -0.09
C LEU A 46 6.89 9.57 0.01
N GLU A 47 6.32 10.67 0.52
CA GLU A 47 7.04 11.92 0.74
C GLU A 47 8.24 11.70 1.65
N ILE A 48 8.04 11.03 2.79
CA ILE A 48 9.12 10.69 3.71
C ILE A 48 10.15 9.80 3.02
N GLN A 49 9.72 8.77 2.32
CA GLN A 49 10.60 7.84 1.62
C GLN A 49 11.45 8.53 0.55
N LYS A 50 10.90 9.52 -0.16
CA LYS A 50 11.63 10.34 -1.14
C LYS A 50 12.68 11.25 -0.51
N THR A 51 12.47 11.67 0.74
CA THR A 51 13.45 12.50 1.47
C THR A 51 14.59 11.72 2.08
N LEU A 52 14.42 10.40 2.26
CA LEU A 52 15.49 9.51 2.72
C LEU A 52 16.52 9.34 1.60
N LYS A 53 17.74 9.85 1.83
CA LYS A 53 18.89 9.54 0.98
C LYS A 53 19.49 8.23 1.48
N LEU A 54 19.43 7.19 0.64
CA LEU A 54 20.28 6.00 0.77
C LEU A 54 21.68 6.30 0.22
#